data_AF-A0A9P9FS11-F1
#
_entry.id   AF-A0A9P9FS11-F1
#
_cell.length_a   1.000
_cell.length_b   1.000
_cell.length_c   1.000
_cell.angle_alpha   90.00
_cell.angle_beta   90.00
_cell.angle_gamma   90.00
#
_symmetry.space_group_name_H-M   'P 1'
#
loop_
_entity.id
_entity.type
_entity.pdbx_description
1 polymer ?
#
loop_
_entity_poly.entity_id
_entity_poly.type
_entity_poly.pdbx_seq_one_letter_code
_entity_poly.pdbx_strand_id
1 'polypeptide(L)'
;MAHDIYTGFWIDWSRGPVVGATITLSLRSGLLLLSFIASFVTFVGTRLWCIFRFIIHQLLAKSSTNDGIYFQRQSILRNSNTPLSAAWESIQQAWYWRGSA
;
A
#
# COMPACT_ATOMS: atom_id res chain seq x y z
N MET A 1 26.52 28.44 26.75
CA MET A 1 25.56 27.77 27.64
C MET A 1 24.96 26.62 26.84
N ALA A 2 25.00 25.39 27.35
CA ALA A 2 24.32 24.28 26.70
C ALA A 2 22.83 24.35 27.07
N HIS A 3 21.95 24.36 26.08
CA HIS A 3 20.51 24.30 26.29
C HIS A 3 20.08 22.83 26.24
N ASP A 4 19.48 22.36 27.34
CA ASP A 4 18.87 21.03 27.36
C ASP A 4 17.57 21.05 26.56
N ILE A 5 17.54 20.28 25.48
CA ILE A 5 16.37 20.11 24.63
C ILE A 5 15.55 18.95 25.19
N TYR A 6 14.26 19.15 25.39
CA TYR A 6 13.35 18.08 25.77
C TYR A 6 13.27 17.01 24.67
N THR A 7 13.64 15.77 25.00
CA THR A 7 13.45 14.59 24.16
C THR A 7 12.33 13.73 24.74
N GLY A 8 11.35 13.39 23.92
CA GLY A 8 10.18 12.66 24.35
C GLY A 8 8.94 13.06 23.57
N PHE A 9 7.81 12.47 23.96
CA PHE A 9 6.51 12.81 23.40
C PHE A 9 5.98 14.11 24.01
N TRP A 10 5.38 14.94 23.18
CA TRP A 10 4.70 16.18 23.57
C TRP A 10 3.64 16.56 22.53
N ILE A 11 2.74 17.47 22.88
CA ILE A 11 1.66 17.92 21.99
C ILE A 11 1.75 19.45 21.85
N ASP A 12 1.88 19.92 20.60
CA ASP A 12 1.64 21.33 20.27
C ASP A 12 0.13 21.61 20.28
N TRP A 13 -0.37 22.11 21.41
CA TRP A 13 -1.79 22.41 21.59
C TRP A 13 -2.34 23.46 20.61
N SER A 14 -1.48 24.28 19.98
CA SER A 14 -1.92 25.23 18.95
C SER A 14 -2.36 24.55 17.65
N ARG A 15 -1.85 23.33 17.39
CA ARG A 15 -2.21 22.48 16.24
C ARG A 15 -3.27 21.42 16.58
N GLY A 16 -3.76 21.44 17.82
CA GLY A 16 -4.70 20.45 18.34
C GLY A 16 -4.05 19.10 18.68
N PRO A 17 -4.83 18.19 19.28
CA PRO A 17 -4.30 17.00 19.94
C PRO A 17 -3.76 15.93 18.98
N VAL A 18 -4.19 15.93 17.72
CA VAL A 18 -3.79 14.93 16.71
C VAL A 18 -2.61 15.41 15.89
N VAL A 19 -2.77 16.54 15.19
CA VAL A 19 -1.71 17.08 14.31
C VAL A 19 -0.52 17.62 15.12
N GLY A 20 -0.76 18.08 16.35
CA GLY A 20 0.29 18.59 17.24
C GLY A 20 1.11 17.51 17.95
N ALA A 21 0.70 16.24 17.90
CA ALA A 21 1.39 15.15 18.58
C ALA A 21 2.77 14.91 17.95
N THR A 22 3.83 15.22 18.70
CA THR A 22 5.21 15.22 18.22
C THR A 22 6.10 14.42 19.17
N ILE A 23 7.07 13.68 18.62
CA ILE A 23 8.11 13.01 19.41
C ILE A 23 9.49 13.56 19.02
N THR A 24 10.18 14.16 19.99
CA THR A 24 11.55 14.65 19.79
C THR A 24 12.53 13.55 20.15
N LEU A 25 13.41 13.19 19.21
CA LEU A 25 14.39 12.11 19.39
C LEU A 25 15.80 12.60 19.05
N SER A 26 16.81 11.92 19.61
CA SER A 26 18.18 12.05 19.12
C SER A 26 18.29 11.56 17.67
N LEU A 27 19.24 12.09 16.91
CA LEU A 27 19.43 11.72 15.49
C LEU A 27 19.52 10.20 15.29
N ARG A 28 20.29 9.50 16.14
CA ARG A 28 20.43 8.04 16.07
C ARG A 28 19.10 7.30 16.26
N SER A 29 18.32 7.70 17.26
CA SER A 29 17.03 7.05 17.55
C SER A 29 15.98 7.39 16.50
N GLY A 30 16.00 8.64 15.98
CA GLY A 30 15.15 9.07 14.88
C GLY A 30 15.42 8.28 13.60
N LEU A 31 16.69 8.04 13.25
CA LEU A 31 17.05 7.21 12.10
C LEU A 31 16.59 5.75 12.27
N LEU A 32 16.74 5.17 13.46
CA LEU A 32 16.25 3.81 13.74
C LEU A 32 14.72 3.72 13.59
N LEU A 33 13.99 4.69 14.14
CA LEU A 33 12.53 4.74 14.02
C LEU A 33 12.10 4.91 12.56
N LEU A 34 12.77 5.79 11.81
CA LEU A 34 12.50 6.01 10.40
C LEU A 34 12.72 4.72 9.58
N SER A 35 13.85 4.03 9.78
CA SER A 35 14.13 2.76 9.11
C SER A 35 13.07 1.70 9.45
N PHE A 36 12.69 1.60 10.71
CA PHE A 36 11.62 0.69 11.14
C PHE A 36 10.29 0.99 10.45
N ILE A 37 9.84 2.25 10.45
CA ILE A 37 8.57 2.65 9.81
C ILE A 37 8.62 2.38 8.31
N ALA A 38 9.72 2.71 7.63
CA ALA A 38 9.88 2.46 6.20
C ALA A 38 9.75 0.97 5.89
N SER A 39 10.51 0.11 6.59
CA SER A 39 10.43 -1.35 6.41
C SER A 39 9.06 -1.91 6.78
N PHE A 40 8.45 -1.41 7.85
CA PHE A 40 7.13 -1.84 8.30
C PHE A 40 6.05 -1.51 7.26
N VAL A 41 6.03 -0.29 6.74
CA VAL A 41 5.08 0.13 5.70
C VAL A 41 5.26 -0.71 4.43
N THR A 42 6.50 -0.96 4.00
CA THR A 42 6.77 -1.86 2.86
C THR A 42 6.23 -3.25 3.12
N PHE A 43 6.53 -3.85 4.28
CA PHE A 43 6.07 -5.18 4.64
C PHE A 43 4.55 -5.28 4.66
N VAL A 44 3.88 -4.37 5.36
CA VAL A 44 2.41 -4.33 5.45
C VAL A 44 1.81 -4.11 4.07
N GLY A 45 2.36 -3.21 3.25
CA GLY A 45 1.91 -2.98 1.88
C GLY A 45 1.97 -4.23 1.02
N THR A 46 3.07 -5.00 1.08
CA THR A 46 3.20 -6.27 0.35
C THR A 46 2.14 -7.29 0.79
N ARG A 47 1.89 -7.41 2.10
CA ARG A 47 0.90 -8.36 2.62
C ARG A 47 -0.53 -7.94 2.31
N LEU A 48 -0.85 -6.66 2.43
CA LEU A 48 -2.14 -6.10 2.03
C LEU A 48 -2.40 -6.33 0.54
N TRP A 49 -1.39 -6.16 -0.31
CA TRP A 49 -1.52 -6.48 -1.73
C TRP A 49 -1.89 -7.94 -1.97
N CYS A 50 -1.27 -8.90 -1.26
CA CYS A 50 -1.65 -10.31 -1.37
C CYS A 50 -3.13 -10.54 -1.03
N ILE A 51 -3.64 -9.88 0.02
CA ILE A 51 -5.05 -9.97 0.43
C ILE A 51 -5.96 -9.37 -0.65
N PHE A 52 -5.66 -8.16 -1.13
CA PHE A 52 -6.45 -7.53 -2.20
C PHE A 52 -6.47 -8.35 -3.47
N ARG A 53 -5.30 -8.87 -3.89
CA ARG A 53 -5.19 -9.77 -5.04
C ARG A 53 -6.08 -11.01 -4.88
N PHE A 54 -6.12 -11.60 -3.69
CA PHE A 54 -6.99 -12.73 -3.39
C PHE A 54 -8.48 -12.32 -3.45
N ILE A 55 -8.87 -11.22 -2.80
CA ILE A 55 -10.27 -10.75 -2.82
C ILE A 55 -10.72 -10.48 -4.26
N ILE A 56 -9.93 -9.75 -5.04
CA ILE A 56 -10.21 -9.44 -6.45
C ILE A 56 -10.35 -10.73 -7.26
N HIS A 57 -9.43 -11.69 -7.07
CA HIS A 57 -9.51 -13.00 -7.71
C HIS A 57 -10.82 -13.71 -7.38
N GLN A 58 -11.22 -13.77 -6.10
CA GLN A 58 -12.44 -14.46 -5.69
C GLN A 58 -13.72 -13.78 -6.22
N LEU A 59 -13.76 -12.44 -6.24
CA LEU A 59 -14.89 -11.69 -6.81
C LEU A 59 -15.04 -11.93 -8.31
N LEU A 60 -13.93 -11.95 -9.05
CA LEU A 60 -13.93 -12.18 -10.50
C LEU A 60 -14.18 -13.65 -10.85
N ALA A 61 -13.68 -14.59 -10.05
CA ALA A 61 -13.86 -16.03 -10.26
C ALA A 61 -15.33 -16.45 -10.13
N LYS A 62 -16.16 -15.70 -9.39
CA LYS A 62 -17.59 -15.97 -9.19
C LYS A 62 -18.45 -15.67 -10.42
N SER A 63 -17.97 -14.88 -11.39
CA SER A 63 -18.70 -14.61 -12.63
C SER A 63 -18.53 -15.77 -13.60
N SER A 64 -19.50 -16.69 -13.62
CA SER A 64 -19.49 -17.92 -14.44
C SER A 64 -19.82 -17.65 -15.92
N THR A 65 -19.02 -16.82 -16.59
CA THR A 65 -19.03 -16.73 -18.04
C THR A 65 -17.64 -17.10 -18.51
N ASN A 66 -17.50 -18.32 -19.06
CA ASN A 66 -16.25 -18.95 -19.48
C ASN A 66 -15.67 -18.30 -20.76
N ASP A 67 -15.56 -16.98 -20.78
CA ASP A 67 -15.05 -16.21 -21.92
C ASP A 67 -13.53 -15.98 -21.80
N GLY A 68 -12.84 -15.72 -22.93
CA GLY A 68 -11.39 -15.48 -22.96
C GLY A 68 -10.91 -14.36 -22.03
N ILE A 69 -11.77 -13.39 -21.73
CA ILE A 69 -11.53 -12.30 -20.76
C ILE A 69 -11.30 -12.85 -19.35
N TYR A 70 -12.04 -13.89 -18.96
CA TYR A 70 -11.94 -14.54 -17.66
C TYR A 70 -10.54 -15.15 -17.45
N PHE A 71 -10.08 -15.93 -18.44
CA PHE A 71 -8.76 -16.56 -18.38
C PHE A 71 -7.62 -15.52 -18.41
N GLN A 72 -7.77 -14.43 -19.17
CA GLN A 72 -6.79 -13.35 -19.21
C GLN A 72 -6.72 -12.56 -17.88
N ARG A 73 -7.85 -12.34 -17.18
CA ARG A 73 -7.85 -11.72 -15.85
C ARG A 73 -7.15 -12.57 -14.81
N GLN A 74 -7.40 -13.88 -14.83
CA GLN A 74 -6.74 -14.81 -13.91
C GLN A 74 -5.23 -14.92 -14.15
N SER A 75 -4.78 -14.88 -15.41
CA SER A 75 -3.35 -14.92 -15.72
C SER A 75 -2.63 -13.63 -15.27
N ILE A 76 -3.24 -12.46 -15.47
CA ILE A 76 -2.73 -11.17 -14.99
C ILE A 76 -2.62 -11.17 -13.46
N LEU A 77 -3.68 -11.58 -12.76
CA LEU A 77 -3.68 -11.64 -11.28
C LEU A 77 -2.69 -12.68 -10.72
N ARG A 78 -2.41 -13.77 -11.44
CA ARG A 78 -1.42 -14.78 -11.01
C ARG A 78 0.02 -14.39 -11.31
N ASN A 79 0.28 -13.72 -12.42
CA ASN A 79 1.63 -13.39 -12.87
C ASN A 79 2.12 -12.00 -12.43
N SER A 80 1.21 -11.12 -12.00
CA SER A 80 1.60 -9.80 -11.50
C SER A 80 2.23 -9.89 -10.11
N ASN A 81 3.55 -9.67 -10.07
CA ASN A 81 4.34 -9.65 -8.84
C ASN A 81 4.20 -8.33 -8.06
N THR A 82 3.75 -7.25 -8.71
CA THR A 82 3.60 -5.94 -8.07
C THR A 82 2.20 -5.35 -8.27
N PRO A 83 1.72 -4.51 -7.34
CA PRO A 83 0.45 -3.81 -7.49
C PRO A 83 0.38 -2.96 -8.77
N LEU A 84 1.48 -2.27 -9.08
CA LEU A 84 1.55 -1.36 -10.22
C LEU A 84 1.45 -2.13 -11.54
N SER A 85 2.16 -3.26 -11.67
CA SER A 85 2.09 -4.08 -12.88
C SER A 85 0.70 -4.68 -13.06
N ALA A 86 0.07 -5.17 -11.98
CA ALA A 86 -1.29 -5.68 -12.02
C ALA A 86 -2.31 -4.63 -12.47
N ALA A 87 -2.21 -3.41 -11.92
CA ALA A 87 -3.09 -2.29 -12.29
C ALA A 87 -2.89 -1.90 -13.75
N TRP A 88 -1.64 -1.80 -14.20
CA TRP A 88 -1.32 -1.45 -15.58
C TRP A 88 -1.85 -2.49 -16.57
N GLU A 89 -1.60 -3.78 -16.32
CA GLU A 89 -2.12 -4.88 -17.15
C GLU A 89 -3.67 -4.92 -17.15
N SER A 90 -4.30 -4.58 -16.03
CA SER A 90 -5.77 -4.49 -15.93
C SER A 90 -6.33 -3.32 -16.75
N ILE A 91 -5.65 -2.16 -16.75
CA ILE A 91 -6.01 -1.01 -17.58
C ILE A 91 -5.86 -1.36 -19.07
N GLN A 92 -4.75 -1.98 -19.45
CA GLN A 92 -4.53 -2.44 -20.82
C GLN A 92 -5.63 -3.41 -21.25
N GLN A 93 -5.95 -4.39 -20.41
CA GLN A 93 -7.05 -5.32 -20.68
C GLN A 93 -8.38 -4.58 -20.86
N ALA A 94 -8.74 -3.67 -19.94
CA ALA A 94 -9.96 -2.90 -20.07
C ALA A 94 -10.01 -2.06 -21.36
N TRP A 95 -8.87 -1.54 -21.81
CA TRP A 95 -8.75 -0.74 -23.02
C TRP A 95 -8.88 -1.58 -24.30
N TYR A 96 -8.22 -2.74 -24.37
CA TYR A 96 -8.32 -3.65 -25.52
C TYR A 96 -9.73 -4.23 -25.70
N TRP A 97 -10.43 -4.51 -24.60
CA TRP A 97 -11.78 -5.08 -24.62
C TRP A 97 -12.89 -4.01 -24.68
N ARG A 98 -12.54 -2.72 -24.74
CA ARG A 98 -13.51 -1.60 -24.74
C ARG A 98 -14.42 -1.54 -25.97
N GLY A 99 -14.10 -2.29 -27.03
CA GLY A 99 -14.86 -2.35 -28.29
C GLY A 99 -15.43 -3.73 -28.63
N SER A 100 -15.36 -4.71 -27.72
CA SER A 100 -15.87 -6.07 -27.93
C SER A 100 -17.04 -6.43 -27.00
N ALA A 101 -17.66 -5.41 -26.39
CA ALA A 101 -18.90 -5.50 -25.62
C ALA A 101 -20.10 -5.04 -26.45
#